data_AF-A0AAW0GQF7-F1
#
_entry.id   AF-A0AAW0GQF7-F1
#
_cell.length_a   1.000
_cell.length_b   1.000
_cell.length_c   1.000
_cell.angle_alpha   90.00
_cell.angle_beta   90.00
_cell.angle_gamma   90.00
#
_symmetry.space_group_name_H-M   'P 1'
#
loop_
_entity.id
_entity.type
_entity.pdbx_description
1 polymer ?
#
loop_
_entity_poly.entity_id
_entity_poly.type
_entity_poly.pdbx_seq_one_letter_code
_entity_poly.pdbx_strand_id
1 'polypeptide(L)'
;MNSVNMDDQMAYLVEMMSLSNITPKRDLANERLSSRHDAVMSDSSDSEDSTYAPSQPVSLNPANSPEPTVSTSTYPPSPYPVVPSTNSQPTHPTPPLPTPPASRDPSGCGYLQHIHTQLQSGQYNTTGGDYLETIFTHREALFAYPHAHRTCSLGFVDLAGLLEAREWRADREGDSEAVAAFRHEAVMVGSWTGF
;
A
#
# COMPACT_ATOMS: atom_id res chain seq x y z
N MET A 1 2.02 39.04 -33.46
CA MET A 1 1.46 37.74 -33.02
C MET A 1 2.59 36.73 -33.10
N ASN A 2 3.27 36.49 -31.98
CA ASN A 2 4.41 35.57 -31.95
C ASN A 2 3.86 34.14 -31.86
N SER A 3 3.98 33.39 -32.95
CA SER A 3 3.69 31.96 -32.97
C SER A 3 4.77 31.27 -32.13
N VAL A 4 4.43 30.89 -30.90
CA VAL A 4 5.31 30.12 -30.03
C VAL A 4 5.43 28.73 -30.65
N ASN A 5 6.65 28.35 -31.05
CA ASN A 5 6.93 27.08 -31.67
C ASN A 5 6.83 25.96 -30.61
N MET A 6 5.97 24.97 -30.82
CA MET A 6 5.80 23.85 -29.88
C MET A 6 7.07 23.00 -29.77
N ASP A 7 7.91 22.99 -30.80
CA ASP A 7 9.18 22.26 -30.80
C ASP A 7 10.15 22.81 -29.75
N ASP A 8 10.14 24.13 -29.51
CA ASP A 8 10.96 24.76 -28.48
C ASP A 8 10.46 24.40 -27.06
N GLN A 9 9.15 24.16 -26.89
CA GLN A 9 8.62 23.69 -25.60
C GLN A 9 8.98 22.24 -25.30
N MET A 10 9.00 21.38 -26.33
CA MET A 10 9.41 19.99 -26.17
C MET A 10 10.90 19.87 -25.88
N ALA A 11 11.74 20.70 -26.52
CA ALA A 11 13.17 20.74 -26.22
C ALA A 11 13.43 21.13 -24.76
N TYR A 12 12.71 22.12 -24.23
CA TYR A 12 12.85 22.56 -22.85
C TYR A 12 12.39 21.48 -21.85
N LEU A 13 11.30 20.77 -22.14
CA LEU A 13 10.80 19.67 -21.30
C LEU A 13 11.77 18.48 -21.24
N VAL A 14 12.37 18.11 -22.38
CA VAL A 14 13.37 17.02 -22.44
C VAL A 14 14.64 17.41 -21.70
N GLU A 15 15.09 18.67 -21.83
CA GLU A 15 16.28 19.17 -21.13
C GLU A 15 16.07 19.21 -19.60
N MET A 16 14.90 19.63 -19.13
CA MET A 16 14.57 19.63 -17.70
C MET A 16 14.43 18.23 -17.08
N MET A 17 14.07 17.21 -17.87
CA MET A 17 14.04 15.82 -17.39
C MET A 17 15.42 15.15 -17.41
N SER A 18 16.37 15.65 -18.22
CA SER A 18 17.71 15.07 -18.36
C SER A 18 18.69 15.50 -17.23
N LEU A 19 18.47 16.67 -16.63
CA LEU A 19 19.34 17.23 -15.59
C LEU A 19 19.16 16.61 -14.19
N SER A 20 18.19 15.71 -14.01
CA SER A 20 17.87 15.10 -12.70
C SER A 20 18.70 13.85 -12.36
N ASN A 21 19.60 13.40 -13.24
CA ASN A 21 20.47 12.23 -13.03
C ASN A 21 21.91 12.58 -12.59
N ILE A 22 22.09 13.65 -11.81
CA ILE A 22 23.38 13.95 -11.18
C ILE A 22 23.47 13.17 -9.86
N THR A 23 23.99 11.95 -9.95
CA THR A 23 24.46 11.22 -8.77
C THR A 23 25.66 11.95 -8.16
N PRO A 24 25.68 12.22 -6.84
CA PRO A 24 26.88 12.77 -6.22
C PRO A 24 27.97 11.70 -6.23
N LYS A 25 29.10 12.02 -6.87
CA LYS A 25 30.37 11.29 -6.79
C LYS A 25 30.70 11.03 -5.32
N ARG A 26 30.62 9.75 -4.92
CA ARG A 26 31.30 9.29 -3.71
C ARG A 26 32.78 9.19 -4.04
N ASP A 27 33.57 10.06 -3.42
CA ASP A 27 35.00 9.90 -3.29
C ASP A 27 35.30 8.58 -2.55
N LEU A 28 35.75 7.58 -3.29
CA LEU A 28 36.46 6.43 -2.74
C LEU A 28 37.71 6.21 -3.58
N ALA A 29 38.75 6.94 -3.21
CA ALA A 29 40.11 6.50 -3.46
C ALA A 29 40.40 5.33 -2.50
N ASN A 30 40.24 4.09 -2.97
CA ASN A 30 41.17 3.02 -2.58
C ASN A 30 41.04 1.75 -3.46
N GLU A 31 42.22 1.20 -3.76
CA GLU A 31 42.50 -0.20 -4.07
C GLU A 31 42.26 -0.69 -5.53
N ARG A 32 43.33 -0.44 -6.30
CA ARG A 32 43.87 -1.32 -7.34
C ARG A 32 43.82 -2.81 -6.94
N LEU A 33 43.31 -3.68 -7.82
CA LEU A 33 44.07 -4.71 -8.57
C LEU A 33 43.13 -5.80 -9.12
N SER A 34 43.36 -6.11 -10.41
CA SER A 34 43.21 -7.45 -11.00
C SER A 34 41.79 -7.99 -11.20
N SER A 35 41.31 -8.01 -12.44
CA SER A 35 41.55 -9.18 -13.31
C SER A 35 40.70 -9.07 -14.57
N ARG A 36 41.37 -9.09 -15.71
CA ARG A 36 40.81 -9.40 -17.02
C ARG A 36 40.17 -10.79 -16.97
N HIS A 37 38.97 -10.95 -17.53
CA HIS A 37 38.58 -12.17 -18.24
C HIS A 37 37.55 -11.83 -19.32
N ASP A 38 38.08 -11.67 -20.53
CA ASP A 38 37.37 -11.99 -21.79
C ASP A 38 37.10 -13.51 -21.83
N ALA A 39 35.85 -13.89 -22.09
CA ALA A 39 35.41 -15.21 -22.57
C ALA A 39 33.88 -15.13 -22.83
N VAL A 40 33.41 -15.17 -24.10
CA VAL A 40 32.86 -16.35 -24.82
C VAL A 40 31.73 -17.07 -24.05
N MET A 41 30.57 -17.51 -24.59
CA MET A 41 29.92 -17.57 -25.90
C MET A 41 28.40 -17.84 -25.67
N SER A 42 27.59 -17.54 -26.69
CA SER A 42 26.34 -18.18 -27.16
C SER A 42 25.58 -19.19 -26.29
N ASP A 43 24.25 -19.04 -26.24
CA ASP A 43 23.33 -19.91 -27.00
C ASP A 43 21.90 -19.36 -27.11
N SER A 44 21.35 -19.59 -28.30
CA SER A 44 19.97 -19.36 -28.70
C SER A 44 19.09 -20.47 -28.13
N SER A 45 17.90 -20.12 -27.64
CA SER A 45 16.84 -21.11 -27.47
C SER A 45 15.52 -20.54 -27.98
N ASP A 46 15.33 -20.75 -29.27
CA ASP A 46 14.05 -20.70 -29.98
C ASP A 46 13.36 -22.04 -29.71
N SER A 47 12.18 -22.01 -29.10
CA SER A 47 11.29 -23.17 -29.06
C SER A 47 9.85 -22.68 -29.07
N GLU A 48 9.41 -22.49 -30.30
CA GLU A 48 8.05 -22.58 -30.78
C GLU A 48 7.32 -23.88 -30.38
N ASP A 49 5.98 -23.75 -30.41
CA ASP A 49 4.98 -24.80 -30.55
C ASP A 49 4.53 -25.62 -29.32
N SER A 50 3.26 -25.41 -28.96
CA SER A 50 2.36 -26.50 -28.58
C SER A 50 0.92 -26.08 -28.80
N THR A 51 0.47 -26.20 -30.05
CA THR A 51 -0.94 -26.34 -30.38
C THR A 51 -1.41 -27.75 -30.00
N TYR A 52 -2.13 -27.90 -28.89
CA TYR A 52 -2.95 -29.09 -28.64
C TYR A 52 -4.26 -28.73 -27.92
N ALA A 53 -5.32 -28.58 -28.70
CA ALA A 53 -6.66 -29.07 -28.38
C ALA A 53 -6.86 -30.37 -29.19
N PRO A 54 -7.79 -31.31 -28.90
CA PRO A 54 -9.09 -31.16 -28.23
C PRO A 54 -9.39 -32.30 -27.20
N SER A 55 -10.42 -32.26 -26.36
CA SER A 55 -11.78 -32.75 -26.69
C SER A 55 -12.67 -32.68 -25.44
N GLN A 56 -13.91 -32.20 -25.59
CA GLN A 56 -15.01 -32.54 -24.69
C GLN A 56 -15.58 -33.93 -25.08
N PRO A 57 -16.27 -34.63 -24.16
CA PRO A 57 -17.73 -34.59 -24.26
C PRO A 57 -18.52 -34.59 -22.94
N VAL A 58 -19.59 -33.79 -22.96
CA VAL A 58 -20.94 -33.91 -22.37
C VAL A 58 -21.29 -35.18 -21.58
N SER A 59 -21.86 -35.00 -20.38
CA SER A 59 -23.17 -35.62 -20.05
C SER A 59 -23.83 -35.02 -18.81
N LEU A 60 -25.14 -34.85 -18.96
CA LEU A 60 -26.12 -34.24 -18.07
C LEU A 60 -26.70 -35.23 -17.04
N ASN A 61 -27.01 -34.69 -15.86
CA ASN A 61 -28.19 -34.99 -15.00
C ASN A 61 -28.23 -36.33 -14.22
N PRO A 62 -29.19 -36.49 -13.29
CA PRO A 62 -29.56 -35.64 -12.15
C PRO A 62 -29.77 -36.46 -10.85
N ALA A 63 -30.12 -35.78 -9.75
CA ALA A 63 -30.84 -36.30 -8.59
C ALA A 63 -30.12 -37.34 -7.69
N ASN A 64 -29.79 -36.91 -6.47
CA ASN A 64 -30.25 -37.56 -5.23
C ASN A 64 -29.81 -36.75 -4.01
N SER A 65 -30.74 -36.01 -3.42
CA SER A 65 -30.78 -35.81 -1.97
C SER A 65 -31.22 -37.14 -1.33
N PRO A 66 -30.73 -37.45 -0.12
CA PRO A 66 -31.47 -36.99 1.06
C PRO A 66 -30.56 -36.41 2.15
N GLU A 67 -31.14 -35.49 2.94
CA GLU A 67 -30.65 -35.07 4.26
C GLU A 67 -30.29 -36.27 5.15
N PRO A 68 -29.46 -36.07 6.20
CA PRO A 68 -30.10 -35.85 7.49
C PRO A 68 -29.35 -34.93 8.48
N THR A 69 -30.14 -34.42 9.43
CA THR A 69 -29.77 -34.09 10.82
C THR A 69 -29.07 -32.77 11.11
N VAL A 70 -29.93 -31.75 11.19
CA VAL A 70 -29.96 -30.76 12.28
C VAL A 70 -29.42 -31.35 13.59
N SER A 71 -28.28 -30.83 14.06
CA SER A 71 -27.85 -30.97 15.46
C SER A 71 -28.02 -29.62 16.16
N THR A 72 -29.25 -29.38 16.62
CA THR A 72 -29.57 -28.32 17.57
C THR A 72 -28.96 -28.73 18.91
N SER A 73 -27.75 -28.24 19.21
CA SER A 73 -27.16 -28.38 20.54
C SER A 73 -27.78 -27.34 21.47
N THR A 74 -28.93 -27.71 22.02
CA THR A 74 -29.65 -26.99 23.06
C THR A 74 -28.90 -27.15 24.38
N TYR A 75 -28.08 -26.17 24.75
CA TYR A 75 -27.52 -26.09 26.10
C TYR A 75 -28.60 -25.63 27.09
N PRO A 76 -28.79 -26.30 28.23
CA PRO A 76 -29.69 -25.84 29.28
C PRO A 76 -29.05 -24.68 30.08
N PRO A 77 -29.84 -23.66 30.49
CA PRO A 77 -29.36 -22.61 31.38
C PRO A 77 -29.19 -23.14 32.80
N SER A 78 -27.98 -22.98 33.36
CA SER A 78 -27.67 -23.30 34.75
C SER A 78 -28.19 -22.20 35.68
N PRO A 79 -28.95 -22.52 36.75
CA PRO A 79 -29.49 -21.55 37.68
C PRO A 79 -28.52 -21.37 38.87
N TYR A 80 -27.67 -20.35 38.84
CA TYR A 80 -26.94 -19.92 40.04
C TYR A 80 -27.52 -18.61 40.58
N PRO A 81 -27.84 -18.55 41.88
CA PRO A 81 -28.39 -17.37 42.52
C PRO A 81 -27.36 -16.25 42.66
N VAL A 82 -27.83 -15.04 42.40
CA VAL A 82 -27.15 -13.76 42.59
C VAL A 82 -26.78 -13.57 44.06
N VAL A 83 -25.50 -13.41 44.35
CA VAL A 83 -25.01 -12.91 45.64
C VAL A 83 -24.83 -11.38 45.56
N PRO A 84 -25.53 -10.58 46.39
CA PRO A 84 -25.22 -9.16 46.52
C PRO A 84 -24.00 -9.00 47.41
N SER A 85 -22.82 -8.76 46.81
CA SER A 85 -21.66 -8.28 47.55
C SER A 85 -21.76 -6.77 47.69
N THR A 86 -22.25 -6.34 48.86
CA THR A 86 -22.07 -4.99 49.39
C THR A 86 -20.60 -4.79 49.72
N ASN A 87 -19.81 -4.35 48.74
CA ASN A 87 -18.47 -3.87 49.02
C ASN A 87 -18.51 -2.35 49.22
N SER A 88 -18.55 -1.94 50.48
CA SER A 88 -18.32 -0.56 50.92
C SER A 88 -16.85 -0.22 50.65
N GLN A 89 -16.56 0.38 49.50
CA GLN A 89 -15.21 0.84 49.18
C GLN A 89 -15.03 2.33 49.56
N PRO A 90 -13.96 2.69 50.28
CA PRO A 90 -13.65 4.07 50.65
C PRO A 90 -13.46 4.95 49.41
N THR A 91 -13.97 6.17 49.49
CA THR A 91 -13.78 7.25 48.51
C THR A 91 -12.30 7.55 48.32
N HIS A 92 -11.69 6.96 47.29
CA HIS A 92 -10.42 7.42 46.74
C HIS A 92 -10.68 8.59 45.78
N PRO A 93 -9.89 9.68 45.82
CA PRO A 93 -9.99 10.75 44.84
C PRO A 93 -9.67 10.18 43.45
N THR A 94 -10.64 10.32 42.55
CA THR A 94 -10.56 9.94 41.13
C THR A 94 -9.33 10.59 40.49
N PRO A 95 -8.37 9.82 39.91
CA PRO A 95 -7.36 10.41 39.04
C PRO A 95 -8.06 11.04 37.82
N PRO A 96 -7.61 12.20 37.32
CA PRO A 96 -8.22 12.82 36.16
C PRO A 96 -8.17 11.83 34.99
N LEU A 97 -9.35 11.63 34.40
CA LEU A 97 -9.57 10.87 33.17
C LEU A 97 -8.51 11.29 32.13
N PRO A 98 -7.79 10.36 31.49
CA PRO A 98 -6.88 10.73 30.40
C PRO A 98 -7.70 11.44 29.33
N THR A 99 -7.36 12.69 29.07
CA THR A 99 -7.90 13.48 27.97
C THR A 99 -7.82 12.62 26.70
N PRO A 100 -8.93 12.41 25.96
CA PRO A 100 -8.83 11.76 24.66
C PRO A 100 -7.80 12.53 23.84
N PRO A 101 -6.89 11.83 23.12
CA PRO A 101 -5.88 12.52 22.32
C PRO A 101 -6.62 13.50 21.40
N ALA A 102 -6.18 14.76 21.41
CA ALA A 102 -6.68 15.79 20.52
C ALA A 102 -6.78 15.16 19.11
N SER A 103 -7.99 15.13 18.55
CA SER A 103 -8.24 14.57 17.23
C SER A 103 -7.27 15.23 16.27
N ARG A 104 -6.26 14.49 15.81
CA ARG A 104 -5.36 14.97 14.77
C ARG A 104 -6.23 15.33 13.57
N ASP A 105 -6.01 16.50 13.01
CA ASP A 105 -6.64 16.87 11.75
C ASP A 105 -6.31 15.79 10.71
N PRO A 106 -7.30 15.37 9.89
CA PRO A 106 -7.07 14.35 8.90
C PRO A 106 -5.99 14.79 7.91
N SER A 107 -4.91 14.00 7.83
CA SER A 107 -3.78 14.25 6.94
C SER A 107 -4.07 13.74 5.52
N GLY A 108 -3.50 14.41 4.52
CA GLY A 108 -3.69 14.08 3.11
C GLY A 108 -5.04 14.46 2.49
N CYS A 109 -5.14 14.22 1.18
CA CYS A 109 -6.36 14.48 0.41
C CYS A 109 -7.43 13.41 0.69
N GLY A 110 -8.68 13.66 0.28
CA GLY A 110 -9.80 12.74 0.51
C GLY A 110 -9.55 11.33 -0.03
N TYR A 111 -8.77 11.19 -1.11
CA TYR A 111 -8.38 9.89 -1.63
C TYR A 111 -7.45 9.13 -0.66
N LEU A 112 -6.39 9.77 -0.15
CA LEU A 112 -5.49 9.13 0.83
C LEU A 112 -6.22 8.83 2.16
N GLN A 113 -7.17 9.66 2.56
CA GLN A 113 -8.02 9.40 3.73
C GLN A 113 -8.90 8.15 3.54
N HIS A 114 -9.39 7.92 2.31
CA HIS A 114 -10.10 6.70 1.97
C HIS A 114 -9.20 5.47 2.06
N ILE A 115 -7.97 5.55 1.51
CA ILE A 115 -6.98 4.46 1.63
C ILE A 115 -6.61 4.18 3.08
N HIS A 116 -6.42 5.24 3.89
CA HIS A 116 -6.17 5.12 5.33
C HIS A 116 -7.29 4.33 6.02
N THR A 117 -8.55 4.62 5.69
CA THR A 117 -9.70 3.88 6.22
C THR A 117 -9.68 2.41 5.79
N GLN A 118 -9.32 2.11 4.54
CA GLN A 118 -9.19 0.73 4.06
C GLN A 118 -8.06 -0.04 4.73
N LEU A 119 -6.94 0.61 5.04
CA LEU A 119 -5.84 0.01 5.80
C LEU A 119 -6.29 -0.34 7.21
N GLN A 120 -6.96 0.60 7.89
CA GLN A 120 -7.48 0.39 9.24
C GLN A 120 -8.55 -0.69 9.31
N SER A 121 -9.42 -0.81 8.29
CA SER A 121 -10.41 -1.89 8.20
C SER A 121 -9.79 -3.23 7.78
N GLY A 122 -8.51 -3.26 7.42
CA GLY A 122 -7.81 -4.44 6.95
C GLY A 122 -8.19 -4.87 5.52
N GLN A 123 -8.93 -4.05 4.78
CA GLN A 123 -9.43 -4.32 3.42
C GLN A 123 -8.44 -3.93 2.32
N TYR A 124 -7.46 -3.09 2.65
CA TYR A 124 -6.45 -2.68 1.68
C TYR A 124 -5.49 -3.85 1.37
N ASN A 125 -5.39 -4.19 0.09
CA ASN A 125 -4.49 -5.21 -0.43
C ASN A 125 -3.20 -4.55 -0.94
N THR A 126 -2.08 -5.23 -0.73
CA THR A 126 -0.75 -4.79 -1.21
C THR A 126 -0.13 -5.81 -2.16
N THR A 127 -0.64 -7.04 -2.16
CA THR A 127 -0.21 -8.09 -3.08
C THR A 127 -0.68 -7.76 -4.50
N GLY A 128 0.21 -7.88 -5.47
CA GLY A 128 -0.10 -7.58 -6.88
C GLY A 128 0.09 -6.11 -7.27
N GLY A 129 0.57 -5.25 -6.35
CA GLY A 129 0.94 -3.88 -6.68
C GLY A 129 -0.18 -2.86 -6.59
N ASP A 130 -1.30 -3.15 -5.91
CA ASP A 130 -2.43 -2.21 -5.71
C ASP A 130 -2.01 -0.87 -5.07
N TYR A 131 -0.89 -0.86 -4.34
CA TYR A 131 -0.28 0.36 -3.81
C TYR A 131 0.26 1.30 -4.90
N LEU A 132 0.68 0.77 -6.05
CA LEU A 132 1.13 1.56 -7.20
C LEU A 132 -0.03 2.33 -7.83
N GLU A 133 -1.20 1.68 -7.97
CA GLU A 133 -2.43 2.35 -8.44
C GLU A 133 -2.80 3.53 -7.54
N THR A 134 -2.62 3.36 -6.22
CA THR A 134 -2.81 4.43 -5.25
C THR A 134 -1.85 5.60 -5.50
N ILE A 135 -0.58 5.32 -5.77
CA ILE A 135 0.42 6.34 -6.06
C ILE A 135 0.11 7.06 -7.37
N PHE A 136 -0.19 6.33 -8.45
CA PHE A 136 -0.49 6.92 -9.75
C PHE A 136 -1.76 7.76 -9.72
N THR A 137 -2.84 7.23 -9.14
CA THR A 137 -4.11 7.97 -8.98
C THR A 137 -3.90 9.24 -8.16
N HIS A 138 -3.12 9.17 -7.07
CA HIS A 138 -2.79 10.36 -6.29
C HIS A 138 -2.00 11.38 -7.13
N ARG A 139 -0.99 10.94 -7.90
CA ARG A 139 -0.17 11.83 -8.73
C ARG A 139 -1.00 12.50 -9.82
N GLU A 140 -1.89 11.78 -10.49
CA GLU A 140 -2.81 12.36 -11.48
C GLU A 140 -3.67 13.47 -10.86
N ALA A 141 -4.28 13.21 -9.70
CA ALA A 141 -5.06 14.21 -8.97
C ALA A 141 -4.19 15.41 -8.52
N LEU A 142 -2.97 15.14 -8.05
CA LEU A 142 -2.01 16.17 -7.65
C LEU A 142 -1.67 17.10 -8.83
N PHE A 143 -1.42 16.55 -10.02
CA PHE A 143 -1.13 17.35 -11.21
C PHE A 143 -2.33 18.20 -11.64
N ALA A 144 -3.55 17.68 -11.50
CA ALA A 144 -4.77 18.42 -11.83
C ALA A 144 -5.03 19.57 -10.84
N TYR A 145 -4.77 19.38 -9.54
CA TYR A 145 -5.03 20.40 -8.52
C TYR A 145 -4.04 20.38 -7.33
N PRO A 146 -2.82 20.94 -7.48
CA PRO A 146 -1.76 20.84 -6.48
C PRO A 146 -2.12 21.41 -5.10
N HIS A 147 -2.98 22.43 -5.08
CA HIS A 147 -3.35 23.13 -3.84
C HIS A 147 -4.13 22.27 -2.85
N ALA A 148 -4.90 21.26 -3.30
CA ALA A 148 -5.60 20.35 -2.40
C ALA A 148 -4.69 19.27 -1.77
N HIS A 149 -3.42 19.20 -2.16
CA HIS A 149 -2.53 18.11 -1.78
C HIS A 149 -1.37 18.55 -0.86
N ARG A 150 -1.48 19.73 -0.23
CA ARG A 150 -0.45 20.30 0.65
C ARG A 150 -0.09 19.42 1.87
N THR A 151 -1.03 18.60 2.32
CA THR A 151 -0.86 17.71 3.48
C THR A 151 -0.66 16.25 3.08
N CYS A 152 -0.54 15.94 1.78
CA CYS A 152 -0.41 14.56 1.30
C CYS A 152 0.93 13.91 1.66
N SER A 153 1.98 14.69 1.89
CA SER A 153 3.24 14.17 2.44
C SER A 153 3.03 13.49 3.79
N LEU A 154 2.29 14.14 4.71
CA LEU A 154 1.91 13.57 6.01
C LEU A 154 0.99 12.36 5.85
N GLY A 155 0.02 12.44 4.93
CA GLY A 155 -0.87 11.33 4.62
C GLY A 155 -0.11 10.08 4.21
N PHE A 156 0.87 10.18 3.32
CA PHE A 156 1.72 9.04 2.93
C PHE A 156 2.59 8.49 4.06
N VAL A 157 3.11 9.36 4.94
CA VAL A 157 3.83 8.91 6.15
C VAL A 157 2.91 8.10 7.06
N ASP A 158 1.67 8.55 7.24
CA ASP A 158 0.69 7.85 8.06
C ASP A 158 0.31 6.49 7.43
N LEU A 159 0.11 6.42 6.11
CA LEU A 159 -0.14 5.15 5.40
C LEU A 159 1.02 4.16 5.56
N ALA A 160 2.26 4.64 5.42
CA ALA A 160 3.45 3.82 5.65
C ALA A 160 3.51 3.29 7.09
N GLY A 161 3.23 4.14 8.08
CA GLY A 161 3.19 3.75 9.49
C GLY A 161 2.10 2.69 9.78
N LEU A 162 0.93 2.81 9.16
CA LEU A 162 -0.14 1.81 9.29
C LEU A 162 0.26 0.45 8.70
N LEU A 163 0.94 0.45 7.56
CA LEU A 163 1.44 -0.77 6.94
C LEU A 163 2.56 -1.42 7.77
N GLU A 164 3.48 -0.64 8.33
CA GLU A 164 4.54 -1.16 9.21
C GLU A 164 3.99 -1.78 10.50
N ALA A 165 2.91 -1.21 11.04
CA ALA A 165 2.25 -1.73 12.24
C ALA A 165 1.34 -2.93 11.96
N ARG A 166 1.13 -3.29 10.69
CA ARG A 166 0.18 -4.33 10.29
C ARG A 166 0.76 -5.71 10.55
N GLU A 167 -0.06 -6.60 11.11
CA GLU A 167 0.34 -8.01 11.29
C GLU A 167 0.57 -8.69 9.94
N TRP A 168 1.66 -9.45 9.87
CA TRP A 168 2.03 -10.24 8.70
C TRP A 168 0.93 -11.24 8.36
N ARG A 169 0.60 -11.30 7.07
CA ARG A 169 -0.23 -12.35 6.47
C ARG A 169 0.28 -12.65 5.06
N ALA A 170 0.01 -13.84 4.56
CA ALA A 170 0.44 -14.27 3.23
C ALA A 170 -0.13 -13.39 2.09
N ASP A 171 -1.31 -12.80 2.28
CA ASP A 171 -1.93 -11.84 1.35
C ASP A 171 -1.36 -10.42 1.44
N ARG A 172 -0.30 -10.21 2.23
CA ARG A 172 0.31 -8.90 2.53
C ARG A 172 1.82 -8.88 2.33
N GLU A 173 2.35 -9.77 1.49
CA GLU A 173 3.79 -9.81 1.17
C GLU A 173 4.29 -8.47 0.60
N GLY A 174 3.41 -7.74 -0.09
CA GLY A 174 3.70 -6.41 -0.65
C GLY A 174 3.75 -5.26 0.36
N ASP A 175 3.46 -5.47 1.65
CA ASP A 175 3.42 -4.38 2.64
C ASP A 175 4.79 -3.67 2.74
N SER A 176 5.90 -4.42 2.68
CA SER A 176 7.25 -3.86 2.77
C SER A 176 7.61 -2.95 1.57
N GLU A 177 7.24 -3.36 0.36
CA GLU A 177 7.42 -2.55 -0.85
C GLU A 177 6.50 -1.33 -0.83
N ALA A 178 5.25 -1.50 -0.42
CA ALA A 178 4.28 -0.41 -0.29
C ALA A 178 4.75 0.65 0.73
N VAL A 179 5.32 0.25 1.87
CA VAL A 179 5.92 1.16 2.85
C VAL A 179 7.05 1.98 2.23
N ALA A 180 7.96 1.32 1.50
CA ALA A 180 9.07 2.01 0.85
C ALA A 180 8.56 3.00 -0.21
N ALA A 181 7.57 2.59 -1.02
CA ALA A 181 6.97 3.42 -2.05
C ALA A 181 6.23 4.64 -1.45
N PHE A 182 5.43 4.46 -0.41
CA PHE A 182 4.73 5.58 0.24
C PHE A 182 5.69 6.54 0.93
N ARG A 183 6.76 6.06 1.56
CA ARG A 183 7.81 6.95 2.10
C ARG A 183 8.49 7.77 1.01
N HIS A 184 8.79 7.14 -0.13
CA HIS A 184 9.33 7.86 -1.28
C HIS A 184 8.35 8.93 -1.77
N GLU A 185 7.07 8.60 -1.90
CA GLU A 185 6.05 9.58 -2.29
C GLU A 185 5.88 10.72 -1.29
N ALA A 186 5.98 10.44 0.02
CA ALA A 186 5.93 11.48 1.03
C ALA A 186 7.03 12.55 0.81
N VAL A 187 8.26 12.10 0.50
CA VAL A 187 9.39 12.99 0.20
C VAL A 187 9.15 13.74 -1.10
N MET A 188 8.72 13.04 -2.16
CA MET A 188 8.41 13.65 -3.44
C MET A 188 7.36 14.74 -3.27
N VAL A 189 6.18 14.44 -2.72
CA VAL A 189 5.11 15.44 -2.53
C VAL A 189 5.55 16.57 -1.60
N GLY A 190 6.30 16.27 -0.54
CA GLY A 190 6.84 17.28 0.38
C GLY A 190 7.69 18.33 -0.35
N SER A 191 8.51 17.92 -1.30
CA SER A 191 9.34 18.84 -2.10
C SER A 191 8.54 19.75 -3.04
N TRP A 192 7.30 19.38 -3.42
CA TRP A 192 6.45 20.17 -4.33
C TRP A 192 5.63 21.24 -3.60
N THR A 193 5.36 21.03 -2.32
CA THR A 193 4.49 21.91 -1.50
C THR A 193 5.25 23.08 -0.85
N GLY A 194 6.56 23.17 -1.05
CA GLY A 194 7.43 24.21 -0.49
C GLY A 194 7.55 25.52 -1.28
N PHE A 195 6.72 25.74 -2.32
CA PHE A 195 6.71 26.97 -3.14
C PHE A 195 5.50 27.86 -2.84
#